data_AF-W7FRW5-F1
#
_entry.id   AF-W7FRW5-F1
#
_cell.length_a   1.000
_cell.length_b   1.000
_cell.length_c   1.000
_cell.angle_alpha   90.00
_cell.angle_beta   90.00
_cell.angle_gamma   90.00
#
_symmetry.space_group_name_H-M   'P 1'
#
loop_
_entity.id
_entity.type
_entity.pdbx_description
1 polymer ?
#
loop_
_entity_poly.entity_id
_entity_poly.type
_entity_poly.pdbx_seq_one_letter_code
_entity_poly.pdbx_strand_id
1 'polypeptide(L)'
;MKKENIISIQSQVFDGFCGNNIAAFVFRRRGHIPKILNTVQYYSKFKHSGVELNSQEVDIILSEYNKDQEFMNDSNIYFLTGYIKNAECVDMVTKNILELRRKRKIHRGKSNDNGNMNGHMNGHMNE
;
A
#
# COMPACT_ATOMS: atom_id res chain seq x y z
N MET A 1 -4.04 -15.30 -12.17
CA MET A 1 -3.11 -14.90 -11.09
C MET A 1 -3.56 -13.55 -10.55
N LYS A 2 -3.47 -13.32 -9.24
CA LYS A 2 -3.88 -12.03 -8.64
C LYS A 2 -2.96 -10.92 -9.14
N LYS A 3 -3.50 -9.71 -9.31
CA LYS A 3 -2.70 -8.54 -9.71
C LYS A 3 -1.66 -8.24 -8.63
N GLU A 4 -0.40 -8.12 -9.02
CA GLU A 4 0.68 -7.73 -8.11
C GLU A 4 0.75 -6.21 -7.98
N ASN A 5 0.80 -5.71 -6.74
CA ASN A 5 1.00 -4.31 -6.42
C ASN A 5 2.18 -4.18 -5.46
N ILE A 6 3.33 -3.74 -5.97
CA ILE A 6 4.49 -3.35 -5.17
C ILE A 6 4.47 -1.84 -5.00
N ILE A 7 4.62 -1.36 -3.76
CA ILE A 7 4.70 0.07 -3.42
C ILE A 7 6.02 0.28 -2.70
N SER A 8 6.91 1.09 -3.29
CA SER A 8 8.22 1.42 -2.72
C SER A 8 8.23 2.85 -2.18
N ILE A 9 8.35 2.97 -0.85
CA ILE A 9 8.31 4.24 -0.10
C ILE A 9 9.69 4.50 0.50
N GLN A 10 10.53 5.27 -0.21
CA GLN A 10 11.95 5.47 0.14
C GLN A 10 12.43 6.85 -0.34
N SER A 11 13.69 7.20 -0.09
CA SER A 11 14.31 8.41 -0.64
C SER A 11 14.55 8.35 -2.14
N GLN A 12 14.72 9.52 -2.77
CA GLN A 12 15.26 9.69 -4.11
C GLN A 12 16.41 10.70 -4.10
N VAL A 13 17.39 10.48 -4.97
CA VAL A 13 18.52 11.40 -5.15
C VAL A 13 18.71 11.79 -6.61
N PHE A 14 19.19 13.00 -6.85
CA PHE A 14 19.59 13.45 -8.19
C PHE A 14 20.84 12.71 -8.68
N ASP A 15 21.89 12.66 -7.85
CA ASP A 15 23.15 11.99 -8.14
C ASP A 15 23.39 10.79 -7.21
N GLY A 16 23.70 9.65 -7.83
CA GLY A 16 24.03 8.39 -7.18
C GLY A 16 22.89 7.37 -7.10
N PHE A 17 23.22 6.24 -6.47
CA PHE A 17 22.32 5.10 -6.31
C PHE A 17 22.05 4.84 -4.82
N CYS A 18 20.86 5.21 -4.37
CA CYS A 18 20.27 4.81 -3.10
C CYS A 18 18.74 4.91 -3.16
N GLY A 19 18.04 4.27 -2.22
CA GLY A 19 16.58 4.33 -2.14
C GLY A 19 15.89 3.93 -3.44
N ASN A 20 14.92 4.74 -3.87
CA ASN A 20 14.11 4.49 -5.06
C ASN A 20 14.87 4.60 -6.38
N ASN A 21 16.04 5.26 -6.44
CA ASN A 21 16.90 5.21 -7.64
C ASN A 21 17.27 3.75 -7.97
N ILE A 22 17.57 2.94 -6.94
CA ILE A 22 17.88 1.53 -7.09
C ILE A 22 16.58 0.72 -7.21
N ALA A 23 15.69 0.84 -6.23
CA ALA A 23 14.52 -0.03 -6.12
C ALA A 23 13.63 0.06 -7.36
N ALA A 24 13.34 1.27 -7.86
CA ALA A 24 12.51 1.46 -9.03
C ALA A 24 13.13 0.79 -10.28
N PHE A 25 14.43 0.97 -10.50
CA PHE A 25 15.13 0.33 -11.61
C PHE A 25 15.13 -1.19 -11.49
N VAL A 26 15.50 -1.72 -10.31
CA VAL A 26 15.57 -3.17 -10.07
C VAL A 26 14.21 -3.83 -10.28
N PHE A 27 13.14 -3.26 -9.71
CA PHE A 27 11.79 -3.80 -9.90
C PHE A 27 11.37 -3.78 -11.38
N ARG A 28 11.53 -2.63 -12.05
CA ARG A 28 11.18 -2.50 -13.49
C ARG A 28 11.99 -3.45 -14.36
N ARG A 29 13.29 -3.56 -14.13
CA ARG A 29 14.20 -4.45 -14.87
C ARG A 29 13.82 -5.93 -14.72
N ARG A 30 13.18 -6.30 -13.61
CA ARG A 30 12.68 -7.64 -13.32
C ARG A 30 11.24 -7.88 -13.77
N GLY A 31 10.62 -6.94 -14.49
CA GLY A 31 9.27 -7.06 -15.04
C GLY A 31 8.15 -6.64 -14.08
N HIS A 32 8.47 -6.10 -12.91
CA HIS A 32 7.48 -5.56 -11.98
C HIS A 32 7.10 -4.12 -12.35
N ILE A 33 5.91 -3.69 -11.92
CA ILE A 33 5.42 -2.32 -12.11
C ILE A 33 5.20 -1.67 -10.74
N PRO A 34 6.28 -1.19 -10.08
CA PRO A 34 6.20 -0.63 -8.74
C PRO A 34 5.54 0.75 -8.77
N LYS A 35 4.71 1.02 -7.76
CA LYS A 35 4.24 2.37 -7.42
C LYS A 35 5.31 2.97 -6.53
N ILE A 36 5.71 4.20 -6.81
CA ILE A 36 6.89 4.83 -6.20
C ILE A 36 6.44 6.08 -5.46
N LEU A 37 6.75 6.14 -4.16
CA LEU A 37 6.61 7.34 -3.34
C LEU A 37 8.01 7.71 -2.84
N ASN A 38 8.53 8.85 -3.30
CA ASN A 38 9.82 9.37 -2.87
C ASN A 38 9.58 10.24 -1.64
N THR A 39 10.11 9.89 -0.48
CA THR A 39 9.91 10.62 0.80
C THR A 39 10.73 11.90 0.89
N VAL A 40 11.84 11.94 0.17
CA VAL A 40 12.72 13.11 0.00
C VAL A 40 13.23 13.10 -1.43
N GLN A 41 13.60 14.27 -1.92
CA GLN A 41 14.34 14.47 -3.15
C GLN A 41 15.57 15.32 -2.82
N TYR A 42 16.71 14.66 -2.68
CA TYR A 42 17.99 15.30 -2.36
C TYR A 42 18.92 15.35 -3.56
N TYR A 43 19.93 16.21 -3.48
CA TYR A 43 21.01 16.22 -4.45
C TYR A 43 21.77 14.88 -4.49
N SER A 44 22.28 14.41 -3.35
CA SER A 44 22.95 13.11 -3.27
C SER A 44 22.87 12.54 -1.85
N LYS A 45 23.29 11.27 -1.68
CA LYS A 45 23.36 10.64 -0.34
C LYS A 45 24.32 11.31 0.64
N PHE A 46 25.21 12.19 0.15
CA PHE A 46 26.16 12.94 0.97
C PHE A 46 25.78 14.40 1.14
N LYS A 47 24.85 14.92 0.32
CA LYS A 47 24.36 16.29 0.38
C LYS A 47 22.83 16.27 0.42
N HIS A 48 22.28 16.35 1.63
CA HIS A 48 20.85 16.40 1.90
C HIS A 48 20.25 17.80 1.61
N SER A 49 20.61 18.37 0.46
CA SER A 49 20.06 19.62 -0.06
C SER A 49 18.94 19.27 -1.04
N GLY A 50 17.74 19.77 -0.81
CA GLY A 50 16.56 19.46 -1.61
C GLY A 50 15.28 19.59 -0.79
N VAL A 51 14.29 18.76 -1.08
CA VAL A 51 12.96 18.82 -0.45
C VAL A 51 12.62 17.51 0.25
N GLU A 52 11.76 17.61 1.25
CA GLU A 52 11.29 16.50 2.09
C GLU A 52 9.77 16.59 2.16
N LEU A 53 9.06 15.46 1.99
CA LEU A 53 7.63 15.48 2.22
C LEU A 53 7.32 15.58 3.71
N ASN A 54 6.31 16.37 4.02
CA ASN A 54 5.68 16.35 5.33
C ASN A 54 4.64 15.21 5.44
N SER A 55 4.14 14.98 6.65
CA SER A 55 3.23 13.88 6.95
C SER A 55 1.88 14.01 6.24
N GLN A 56 1.39 15.23 5.98
CA GLN A 56 0.15 15.46 5.24
C GLN A 56 0.30 15.10 3.76
N GLU A 57 1.41 15.48 3.13
CA GLU A 57 1.67 15.14 1.72
C GLU A 57 1.83 13.63 1.52
N VAL A 58 2.43 12.93 2.49
CA VAL A 58 2.47 11.45 2.51
C VAL A 58 1.06 10.87 2.63
N ASP A 59 0.23 11.40 3.52
CA ASP A 59 -1.15 10.94 3.72
C ASP A 59 -2.00 11.13 2.46
N ILE A 60 -1.86 12.27 1.77
CA ILE A 60 -2.61 12.57 0.54
C ILE A 60 -2.40 11.46 -0.50
N ILE A 61 -1.14 11.05 -0.75
CA ILE A 61 -0.85 10.05 -1.77
C ILE A 61 -1.28 8.64 -1.32
N LEU A 62 -0.99 8.25 -0.07
CA LEU A 62 -1.28 6.90 0.41
C LEU A 62 -2.77 6.68 0.67
N SER A 63 -3.49 7.70 1.16
CA SER A 63 -4.93 7.62 1.34
C SER A 63 -5.66 7.48 0.01
N GLU A 64 -5.20 8.15 -1.04
CA GLU A 64 -5.75 7.99 -2.39
C GLU A 64 -5.51 6.59 -2.94
N TYR A 65 -4.29 6.06 -2.79
CA TYR A 65 -4.01 4.67 -3.12
C TYR A 65 -4.93 3.69 -2.37
N ASN A 66 -5.16 3.94 -1.07
CA ASN A 66 -6.04 3.10 -0.25
C ASN A 66 -7.50 3.12 -0.71
N LYS A 67 -8.00 4.24 -1.25
CA LYS A 67 -9.35 4.32 -1.85
C LYS A 67 -9.45 3.47 -3.10
N ASP A 68 -8.47 3.57 -4.00
CA ASP A 68 -8.43 2.75 -5.22
C ASP A 68 -8.43 1.24 -4.93
N GLN A 69 -7.73 0.82 -3.87
CA GLN A 69 -7.66 -0.59 -3.48
C GLN A 69 -8.94 -1.10 -2.82
N GLU A 70 -9.81 -0.24 -2.29
CA GLU A 70 -11.09 -0.64 -1.70
C GLU A 70 -12.02 -1.29 -2.73
N PHE A 71 -11.91 -0.85 -4.00
CA PHE A 71 -12.66 -1.41 -5.13
C PHE A 71 -11.95 -2.60 -5.79
N MET A 72 -10.64 -2.79 -5.53
CA MET A 72 -9.77 -3.78 -6.19
C MET A 72 -9.39 -4.93 -5.25
N ASN A 73 -10.39 -5.72 -4.85
CA ASN A 73 -10.26 -6.74 -3.80
C ASN A 73 -9.36 -7.95 -4.15
N ASP A 74 -9.08 -8.20 -5.44
CA ASP A 74 -8.31 -9.37 -5.90
C ASP A 74 -6.86 -9.05 -6.32
N SER A 75 -6.14 -8.30 -5.48
CA SER A 75 -4.71 -7.99 -5.69
C SER A 75 -3.83 -8.38 -4.50
N ASN A 76 -2.59 -8.80 -4.75
CA ASN A 76 -1.59 -8.93 -3.71
C ASN A 76 -0.85 -7.60 -3.56
N ILE A 77 -0.71 -7.12 -2.32
CA ILE A 77 -0.14 -5.79 -2.03
C ILE A 77 1.09 -5.97 -1.16
N TYR A 78 2.20 -5.40 -1.61
CA TYR A 78 3.52 -5.48 -0.99
C TYR A 78 4.08 -4.07 -0.77
N PHE A 79 4.27 -3.68 0.48
CA PHE A 79 4.95 -2.43 0.82
C PHE A 79 6.42 -2.70 1.10
N LEU A 80 7.30 -1.93 0.47
CA LEU A 80 8.73 -1.85 0.78
C LEU A 80 9.03 -0.43 1.27
N THR A 81 9.34 -0.29 2.55
CA THR A 81 9.73 0.99 3.16
C THR A 81 11.24 1.04 3.34
N GLY A 82 11.82 2.22 3.14
CA GLY A 82 13.25 2.48 3.25
C GLY A 82 13.52 3.77 4.02
N TYR A 83 14.41 4.63 3.52
CA TYR A 83 14.73 5.89 4.18
C TYR A 83 13.51 6.82 4.24
N ILE A 84 13.17 7.26 5.45
CA ILE A 84 12.15 8.26 5.76
C ILE A 84 12.74 9.11 6.88
N LYS A 85 12.91 10.41 6.65
CA LYS A 85 13.63 11.27 7.60
C LYS A 85 12.79 11.71 8.80
N ASN A 86 11.51 12.01 8.56
CA ASN A 86 10.61 12.56 9.57
C ASN A 86 9.80 11.43 10.25
N ALA A 87 9.77 11.42 11.59
CA ALA A 87 9.04 10.43 12.39
C ALA A 87 7.53 10.46 12.13
N GLU A 88 6.92 11.63 11.98
CA GLU A 88 5.49 11.75 11.66
C GLU A 88 5.17 11.14 10.29
N CYS A 89 6.09 11.22 9.33
CA CYS A 89 5.94 10.54 8.04
C CYS A 89 6.01 9.02 8.21
N VAL A 90 6.85 8.49 9.11
CA VAL A 90 6.89 7.06 9.44
C VAL A 90 5.57 6.60 10.06
N ASP A 91 5.04 7.37 11.01
CA ASP A 91 3.75 7.10 11.64
C ASP A 91 2.61 7.14 10.62
N MET A 92 2.65 8.11 9.70
CA MET A 92 1.64 8.24 8.65
C MET A 92 1.67 7.09 7.64
N VAL A 93 2.86 6.65 7.22
CA VAL A 93 3.03 5.45 6.37
C VAL A 93 2.48 4.23 7.11
N THR A 94 2.84 4.06 8.39
CA THR A 94 2.39 2.92 9.21
C THR A 94 0.87 2.92 9.35
N LYS A 95 0.26 4.07 9.65
CA LYS A 95 -1.20 4.25 9.74
C LYS A 95 -1.87 3.81 8.45
N ASN A 96 -1.43 4.32 7.29
CA ASN A 96 -2.04 3.99 6.00
C ASN A 96 -1.92 2.51 5.62
N ILE A 97 -0.78 1.86 5.92
CA ILE A 97 -0.60 0.42 5.72
C ILE A 97 -1.57 -0.39 6.61
N LEU A 98 -1.71 0.00 7.88
CA LEU A 98 -2.61 -0.67 8.82
C LEU A 98 -4.08 -0.47 8.46
N GLU A 99 -4.46 0.71 7.99
CA GLU A 99 -5.81 0.99 7.48
C GLU A 99 -6.16 0.09 6.31
N LEU A 100 -5.26 -0.05 5.33
CA LEU A 100 -5.48 -0.94 4.19
C LEU A 100 -5.61 -2.40 4.65
N ARG A 101 -4.75 -2.85 5.58
CA ARG A 101 -4.85 -4.19 6.17
C ARG A 101 -6.19 -4.41 6.88
N ARG A 102 -6.70 -3.41 7.60
CA ARG A 102 -7.99 -3.47 8.31
C ARG A 102 -9.15 -3.57 7.31
N LYS A 103 -9.22 -2.68 6.32
CA LYS A 103 -10.27 -2.65 5.29
C LYS A 103 -10.41 -3.99 4.55
N ARG A 104 -9.27 -4.62 4.22
CA ARG A 104 -9.24 -5.92 3.53
C ARG A 104 -9.68 -7.10 4.39
N LYS A 105 -9.41 -7.08 5.71
CA LYS A 105 -9.92 -8.10 6.65
C LYS A 105 -11.44 -8.01 6.79
N ILE A 106 -11.98 -6.80 6.91
CA ILE A 106 -13.43 -6.58 7.02
C ILE A 106 -14.15 -7.11 5.77
N HIS A 107 -13.61 -6.85 4.57
CA HIS A 107 -14.17 -7.38 3.33
C HIS A 107 -14.13 -8.91 3.26
N ARG A 108 -13.02 -9.55 3.68
CA ARG A 108 -12.95 -11.02 3.75
C ARG A 108 -13.93 -11.64 4.74
N GLY A 109 -14.18 -10.98 5.88
CA GLY A 109 -15.16 -11.44 6.87
C GLY A 109 -16.60 -11.38 6.35
N LYS A 110 -16.98 -10.29 5.67
CA LYS A 110 -18.34 -10.12 5.11
C LYS A 110 -18.69 -11.13 4.02
N SER A 111 -17.70 -11.67 3.29
CA SER A 111 -17.95 -12.71 2.29
C SER A 111 -18.33 -14.07 2.89
N ASN A 112 -18.00 -14.33 4.17
CA ASN A 112 -18.33 -15.60 4.82
C ASN A 112 -19.72 -15.63 5.46
N ASP A 113 -20.29 -14.49 5.85
CA ASP A 113 -21.60 -14.46 6.52
C ASP A 113 -22.79 -14.53 5.56
N ASN A 114 -22.61 -14.22 4.28
CA ASN A 114 -23.68 -14.37 3.27
C ASN A 114 -23.80 -15.80 2.71
N GLY A 115 -23.04 -16.77 3.22
CA GLY A 115 -23.08 -18.17 2.80
C GLY A 115 -24.03 -19.06 3.60
N ASN A 116 -24.67 -18.55 4.67
CA ASN A 116 -25.49 -19.37 5.56
C ASN A 116 -26.95 -18.88 5.68
N MET A 117 -27.58 -18.63 4.53
CA MET A 117 -29.04 -18.60 4.42
C MET A 117 -29.46 -19.54 3.30
N ASN A 118 -29.55 -20.84 3.59
CA ASN A 118 -30.56 -21.71 2.98
C ASN A 118 -30.61 -23.08 3.64
N GLY A 119 -31.81 -23.43 4.12
CA GLY A 119 -32.23 -24.82 4.26
C GLY A 119 -32.60 -25.29 5.66
N HIS A 120 -33.77 -24.87 6.16
CA HIS A 120 -34.74 -25.80 6.78
C HIS A 120 -36.10 -25.11 6.97
N MET A 121 -36.90 -25.06 5.92
CA MET A 121 -38.36 -25.13 6.08
C MET A 121 -38.71 -26.62 6.06
N ASN A 122 -38.85 -27.25 7.23
CA ASN A 122 -39.62 -28.48 7.32
C ASN A 122 -41.07 -28.10 7.58
N GLY A 123 -41.87 -28.14 6.51
CA GLY A 123 -43.31 -28.24 6.64
C GLY A 123 -43.66 -29.62 7.18
N HIS A 124 -44.35 -29.64 8.32
CA HIS A 124 -45.24 -30.74 8.68
C HIS A 124 -46.64 -30.15 8.86
N MET A 125 -47.39 -30.13 7.76
CA MET A 125 -48.79 -30.49 7.82
C MET A 125 -48.84 -32.00 7.64
N ASN A 126 -49.49 -32.70 8.56
CA ASN A 126 -50.39 -33.81 8.26
C ASN A 126 -51.27 -34.02 9.49
N GLU A 127 -52.58 -33.95 9.20
CA GLU A 127 -53.79 -34.40 9.89
C GLU A 127 -53.71 -34.93 11.32
#